data_AF-A0A146LWR4-F1
#
_entry.id   AF-A0A146LWR4-F1
#
_cell.length_a   1.000
_cell.length_b   1.000
_cell.length_c   1.000
_cell.angle_alpha   90.00
_cell.angle_beta   90.00
_cell.angle_gamma   90.00
#
_symmetry.space_group_name_H-M   'P 1'
#
loop_
_entity.id
_entity.type
_entity.pdbx_description
1 polymer ?
#
loop_
_entity_poly.entity_id
_entity_poly.type
_entity_poly.pdbx_seq_one_letter_code
_entity_poly.pdbx_strand_id
1 'polypeptide(L)'
;GGKLRSELLRIHPAIVTEARASKGVKGRAAFDESILNLYDCATDPETKITSALLALPYAVGTQRVKKSDSRTPTQISKRESAEYFVKLVKTETEAADVHTARKTAGNGVVQPYVIAIGTLENVSYCLVNYLDISVKSSNIIEAVDFCFKIFFV
;
A
#
# COMPACT_ATOMS: atom_id res chain seq x y z
N GLY A 1 14.45 -9.56 -6.32
CA GLY A 1 14.83 -9.93 -4.94
C GLY A 1 15.80 -8.94 -4.31
N GLY A 2 17.11 -9.05 -4.56
CA GLY A 2 18.15 -8.39 -3.73
C GLY A 2 18.18 -6.86 -3.74
N LYS A 3 18.08 -6.21 -4.92
CA LYS A 3 18.25 -4.76 -5.05
C LYS A 3 17.14 -3.94 -4.36
N LEU A 4 15.88 -4.35 -4.52
CA LEU A 4 14.75 -3.67 -3.86
C LEU A 4 14.84 -3.79 -2.34
N ARG A 5 15.17 -4.99 -1.83
CA ARG A 5 15.31 -5.23 -0.39
C ARG A 5 16.41 -4.34 0.22
N SER A 6 17.56 -4.23 -0.44
CA SER A 6 18.65 -3.34 0.00
C SER A 6 18.23 -1.86 0.02
N GLU A 7 17.46 -1.41 -0.97
CA GLU A 7 16.92 -0.05 -0.95
C GLU A 7 15.89 0.14 0.17
N LEU A 8 14.99 -0.83 0.38
CA LEU A 8 14.01 -0.80 1.47
C LEU A 8 14.68 -0.74 2.84
N LEU A 9 15.77 -1.48 3.05
CA LEU A 9 16.61 -1.39 4.25
C LEU A 9 17.15 0.04 4.49
N ARG A 10 17.41 0.78 3.41
CA ARG A 10 17.92 2.16 3.50
C ARG A 10 16.82 3.18 3.72
N ILE A 11 15.65 3.01 3.09
CA ILE A 11 14.60 4.04 3.04
C ILE A 11 13.48 3.84 4.06
N HIS A 12 13.33 2.66 4.67
CA HIS A 12 12.25 2.40 5.65
C HIS A 12 12.18 3.44 6.78
N PRO A 13 13.28 4.00 7.31
CA PRO A 13 13.20 5.05 8.33
C PRO A 13 12.57 6.33 7.78
N ALA A 14 12.93 6.73 6.56
CA ALA A 14 12.39 7.92 5.92
C ALA A 14 10.89 7.80 5.64
N ILE A 15 10.43 6.61 5.22
CA ILE A 15 8.99 6.33 5.04
C ILE A 15 8.24 6.54 6.35
N VAL A 16 8.77 6.01 7.46
CA VAL A 16 8.14 6.16 8.79
C VAL A 16 8.17 7.60 9.28
N THR A 17 9.27 8.33 9.08
CA THR A 17 9.36 9.76 9.42
C THR A 17 8.31 10.57 8.69
N GLU A 18 8.14 10.35 7.38
CA GLU A 18 7.14 11.07 6.59
C GLU A 18 5.71 10.65 6.99
N ALA A 19 5.48 9.36 7.25
CA ALA A 19 4.22 8.88 7.80
C ALA A 19 3.86 9.62 9.10
N ARG A 20 4.81 9.74 10.06
CA ARG A 20 4.61 10.48 11.31
C ARG A 20 4.27 11.95 11.07
N ALA A 21 4.95 12.60 10.13
CA ALA A 21 4.70 14.00 9.79
C ALA A 21 3.28 14.23 9.24
N SER A 22 2.63 13.18 8.70
CA SER A 22 1.26 13.25 8.20
C SER A 22 0.17 13.17 9.28
N LYS A 23 0.52 12.82 10.53
CA LYS A 23 -0.44 12.67 11.64
C LYS A 23 -1.20 13.97 11.91
N GLY A 24 -2.53 13.91 11.88
CA GLY A 24 -3.40 15.07 12.15
C GLY A 24 -3.52 16.06 10.99
N VAL A 25 -2.92 15.78 9.83
CA VAL A 25 -3.04 16.64 8.64
C VAL A 25 -4.40 16.40 7.98
N LYS A 26 -5.20 17.47 7.84
CA LYS A 26 -6.53 17.42 7.21
C LYS A 26 -6.46 16.85 5.78
N GLY A 27 -7.24 15.81 5.51
CA GLY A 27 -7.38 15.19 4.20
C GLY A 27 -6.48 13.98 3.94
N ARG A 28 -5.68 13.53 4.91
CA ARG A 28 -4.90 12.27 4.87
C ARG A 28 -5.73 11.08 5.36
N ALA A 29 -5.31 9.86 4.98
CA ALA A 29 -5.91 8.62 5.46
C ALA A 29 -5.86 8.54 7.01
N ALA A 30 -6.83 7.84 7.61
CA ALA A 30 -6.89 7.62 9.05
C ALA A 30 -5.60 6.91 9.50
N PHE A 31 -4.79 7.63 10.27
CA PHE A 31 -3.48 7.21 10.73
C PHE A 31 -3.61 6.11 11.78
N ASP A 32 -3.07 4.93 11.50
CA ASP A 32 -3.03 3.83 12.47
C ASP A 32 -1.70 3.87 13.24
N GLU A 33 -1.75 4.33 14.49
CA GLU A 33 -0.59 4.40 15.36
C GLU A 33 0.03 3.03 15.64
N SER A 34 -0.76 1.95 15.57
CA SER A 34 -0.27 0.61 15.86
C SER A 34 0.78 0.13 14.85
N ILE A 35 0.71 0.58 13.60
CA ILE A 35 1.72 0.30 12.56
C ILE A 35 3.07 0.91 12.95
N LEU A 36 3.07 2.14 13.49
CA LEU A 36 4.31 2.80 13.88
C LEU A 36 4.87 2.29 15.20
N ASN A 37 4.00 1.92 16.13
CA ASN A 37 4.41 1.26 17.37
C ASN A 37 5.07 -0.09 17.07
N LEU A 38 4.52 -0.87 16.13
CA LEU A 38 5.15 -2.10 15.67
C LEU A 38 6.53 -1.85 15.09
N TYR A 39 6.69 -0.80 14.28
CA TYR A 39 7.99 -0.42 13.71
C TYR A 39 9.04 -0.07 14.78
N ASP A 40 8.63 0.66 15.82
CA ASP A 40 9.52 1.08 16.91
C ASP A 40 9.96 -0.10 17.78
N CYS A 41 9.05 -1.05 18.03
CA CYS A 41 9.30 -2.25 18.83
C CYS A 41 10.05 -3.34 18.06
N ALA A 42 9.99 -3.33 16.72
CA ALA A 42 10.64 -4.32 15.90
C ALA A 42 12.17 -4.23 16.02
N THR A 43 12.81 -5.38 16.18
CA THR A 43 14.29 -5.51 16.18
C THR A 43 14.80 -6.13 14.90
N ASP A 44 13.99 -6.97 14.25
CA ASP A 44 14.35 -7.60 13.00
C ASP A 44 14.08 -6.66 11.79
N PRO A 45 14.96 -6.66 10.78
CA PRO A 45 14.81 -5.75 9.63
C PRO A 45 13.57 -6.01 8.77
N GLU A 46 13.07 -7.25 8.71
CA GLU A 46 11.93 -7.62 7.86
C GLU A 46 10.62 -7.04 8.38
N THR A 47 10.39 -7.13 9.70
CA THR A 47 9.27 -6.49 10.36
C THR A 47 9.35 -4.98 10.21
N LYS A 48 10.54 -4.36 10.35
CA LYS A 48 10.71 -2.92 10.09
C LYS A 48 10.34 -2.52 8.67
N ILE A 49 10.79 -3.27 7.67
CA ILE A 49 10.42 -3.01 6.28
C ILE A 49 8.91 -3.19 6.08
N THR A 50 8.35 -4.28 6.61
CA THR A 50 6.91 -4.58 6.50
C THR A 50 6.07 -3.47 7.11
N SER A 51 6.35 -3.05 8.34
CA SER A 51 5.64 -1.95 9.00
C SER A 51 5.81 -0.63 8.24
N ALA A 52 7.00 -0.34 7.71
CA ALA A 52 7.22 0.85 6.90
C ALA A 52 6.42 0.82 5.58
N LEU A 53 6.35 -0.33 4.90
CA LEU A 53 5.54 -0.50 3.69
C LEU A 53 4.04 -0.37 3.98
N LEU A 54 3.58 -0.87 5.12
CA LEU A 54 2.20 -0.68 5.60
C LEU A 54 1.92 0.78 5.97
N ALA A 55 2.93 1.54 6.41
CA ALA A 55 2.82 2.97 6.69
C ALA A 55 2.92 3.86 5.43
N LEU A 56 3.28 3.29 4.27
CA LEU A 56 3.47 4.04 3.03
C LEU A 56 2.27 4.92 2.67
N PRO A 57 0.99 4.46 2.79
CA PRO A 57 -0.17 5.30 2.51
C PRO A 57 -0.23 6.61 3.32
N TYR A 58 0.35 6.64 4.52
CA TYR A 58 0.43 7.84 5.35
C TYR A 58 1.53 8.78 4.89
N ALA A 59 2.66 8.22 4.47
CA ALA A 59 3.80 8.99 3.98
C ALA A 59 3.44 9.81 2.73
N VAL A 60 2.60 9.26 1.83
CA VAL A 60 2.31 9.92 0.55
C VAL A 60 1.21 10.98 0.69
N GLY A 61 1.52 12.20 0.25
CA GLY A 61 0.65 13.37 0.22
C GLY A 61 -0.75 13.16 -0.35
N THR A 62 -1.79 13.36 0.45
CA THR A 62 -3.16 13.53 -0.06
C THR A 62 -3.45 15.00 -0.41
N GLN A 63 -3.02 15.50 -1.57
CA GLN A 63 -3.52 16.79 -2.04
C GLN A 63 -4.92 16.63 -2.65
N ARG A 64 -5.94 17.29 -2.06
CA ARG A 64 -7.35 17.28 -2.50
C ARG A 64 -7.49 17.25 -4.03
N VAL A 65 -8.01 16.15 -4.56
CA VAL A 65 -8.33 16.02 -5.98
C VAL A 65 -9.54 16.91 -6.25
N LYS A 66 -9.40 17.92 -7.12
CA LYS A 66 -10.56 18.56 -7.73
C LYS A 66 -11.18 17.51 -8.66
N LYS A 67 -12.43 17.10 -8.42
CA LYS A 67 -13.20 16.28 -9.36
C LYS A 67 -13.20 16.99 -10.72
N SER A 68 -12.64 16.34 -11.73
CA SER A 68 -12.81 16.73 -13.13
C SER A 68 -14.04 16.01 -13.66
N ASP A 69 -15.03 16.76 -14.17
CA ASP A 69 -16.27 16.24 -14.75
C ASP A 69 -16.11 15.63 -16.16
N SER A 70 -14.89 15.22 -16.55
CA SER A 70 -14.62 14.77 -17.92
C SER A 70 -14.81 13.26 -18.12
N ARG A 71 -15.68 12.93 -19.08
CA ARG A 71 -16.09 11.61 -19.62
C ARG A 71 -14.98 10.77 -20.28
N THR A 72 -13.72 10.97 -19.91
CA THR A 72 -12.56 10.23 -20.40
C THR A 72 -12.18 9.13 -19.39
N PRO A 73 -11.56 8.00 -19.81
CA PRO A 73 -11.09 6.98 -18.88
C PRO A 73 -10.21 7.66 -17.82
N THR A 74 -10.69 7.69 -16.59
CA THR A 74 -10.05 8.45 -15.52
C THR A 74 -8.73 7.77 -15.22
N GLN A 75 -7.63 8.36 -15.67
CA GLN A 75 -6.30 7.93 -15.26
C GLN A 75 -6.24 8.08 -13.74
N ILE A 76 -6.19 6.95 -13.01
CA ILE A 76 -6.04 6.96 -11.54
C ILE A 76 -4.82 7.84 -11.24
N SER A 77 -5.06 8.89 -10.47
CA SER A 77 -4.02 9.87 -10.16
C SER A 77 -2.89 9.19 -9.38
N LYS A 78 -1.65 9.66 -9.53
CA LYS A 78 -0.49 9.17 -8.73
C LYS A 78 -0.78 9.14 -7.23
N ARG A 79 -1.69 10.00 -6.78
CA ARG A 79 -2.20 10.06 -5.42
C ARG A 79 -3.06 8.85 -5.05
N GLU A 80 -4.08 8.54 -5.85
CA GLU A 80 -4.97 7.39 -5.61
C GLU A 80 -4.19 6.06 -5.72
N SER A 81 -3.19 6.00 -6.60
CA SER A 81 -2.23 4.89 -6.67
C SER A 81 -1.52 4.67 -5.34
N ALA A 82 -1.12 5.77 -4.69
CA ALA A 82 -0.27 5.78 -3.52
C ALA A 82 -1.05 5.55 -2.21
N GLU A 83 -2.23 6.18 -2.08
CA GLU A 83 -3.13 6.05 -0.92
C GLU A 83 -3.57 4.60 -0.66
N TYR A 84 -3.51 3.78 -1.70
CA TYR A 84 -3.95 2.40 -1.63
C TYR A 84 -2.91 1.43 -2.20
N PHE A 85 -1.63 1.81 -2.27
CA PHE A 85 -0.59 0.94 -2.83
C PHE A 85 -0.44 -0.36 -2.04
N VAL A 86 -0.56 -0.29 -0.70
CA VAL A 86 -0.57 -1.43 0.20
C VAL A 86 -1.74 -1.28 1.17
N LYS A 87 -2.51 -2.35 1.40
CA LYS A 87 -3.58 -2.38 2.41
C LYS A 87 -3.54 -3.68 3.21
N LEU A 88 -3.63 -3.58 4.53
CA LEU A 88 -3.82 -4.73 5.40
C LEU A 88 -5.31 -5.03 5.57
N VAL A 89 -5.69 -6.30 5.45
CA VAL A 89 -7.03 -6.83 5.73
C VAL A 89 -6.90 -8.14 6.49
N LYS A 90 -7.95 -8.56 7.19
CA LYS A 90 -7.92 -9.79 8.00
C LYS A 90 -8.21 -11.05 7.19
N THR A 91 -9.02 -10.94 6.13
CA THR A 91 -9.55 -12.10 5.41
C THR A 91 -9.56 -11.89 3.90
N GLU A 92 -9.66 -12.99 3.14
CA GLU A 92 -9.84 -12.93 1.67
C GLU A 92 -11.17 -12.28 1.28
N THR A 93 -12.22 -12.45 2.09
CA THR A 93 -13.50 -11.78 1.87
C THR A 93 -13.33 -10.26 1.90
N GLU A 94 -12.65 -9.73 2.92
CA GLU A 94 -12.31 -8.30 2.98
C GLU A 94 -11.43 -7.87 1.81
N ALA A 95 -10.53 -8.73 1.33
CA ALA A 95 -9.71 -8.46 0.16
C ALA A 95 -10.56 -8.30 -1.12
N ALA A 96 -11.56 -9.16 -1.32
CA ALA A 96 -12.50 -9.11 -2.44
C ALA A 96 -13.38 -7.84 -2.38
N ASP A 97 -13.84 -7.46 -1.19
CA ASP A 97 -14.59 -6.23 -0.98
C ASP A 97 -13.76 -4.99 -1.33
N VAL A 98 -12.50 -4.96 -0.88
CA VAL A 98 -11.55 -3.90 -1.23
C VAL A 98 -11.33 -3.82 -2.73
N HIS A 99 -11.18 -4.96 -3.40
CA HIS A 99 -10.98 -5.00 -4.85
C HIS A 99 -12.19 -4.48 -5.62
N THR A 100 -13.39 -4.90 -5.22
CA THR A 100 -14.66 -4.45 -5.82
C THR A 100 -14.87 -2.94 -5.65
N ALA A 101 -14.58 -2.41 -4.46
CA ALA A 101 -14.63 -0.98 -4.19
C ALA A 101 -13.68 -0.19 -5.10
N ARG A 102 -12.46 -0.71 -5.34
CA ARG A 102 -11.49 -0.07 -6.23
C ARG A 102 -11.91 -0.09 -7.69
N LYS A 103 -12.41 -1.22 -8.18
CA LYS A 103 -12.96 -1.29 -9.55
C LYS A 103 -14.05 -0.26 -9.76
N THR A 104 -14.92 -0.09 -8.76
CA THR A 104 -16.00 0.90 -8.79
C THR A 104 -15.45 2.33 -8.81
N ALA A 105 -14.50 2.64 -7.93
CA ALA A 105 -13.89 3.97 -7.85
C ALA A 105 -13.07 4.34 -9.10
N GLY A 106 -12.35 3.38 -9.67
CA GLY A 106 -11.51 3.56 -10.85
C GLY A 106 -12.25 3.42 -12.18
N ASN A 107 -13.59 3.37 -12.18
CA ASN A 107 -14.41 3.18 -13.38
C ASN A 107 -13.96 1.96 -14.22
N GLY A 108 -13.71 0.84 -13.55
CA GLY A 108 -13.25 -0.42 -14.14
C GLY A 108 -11.73 -0.54 -14.30
N VAL A 109 -10.97 0.56 -14.17
CA VAL A 109 -9.51 0.52 -14.21
C VAL A 109 -8.95 0.31 -12.80
N VAL A 110 -8.03 -0.65 -12.64
CA VAL A 110 -7.37 -0.93 -11.36
C VAL A 110 -5.87 -1.01 -11.59
N GLN A 111 -5.13 -0.05 -11.04
CA GLN A 111 -3.67 -0.07 -11.04
C GLN A 111 -3.13 -1.15 -10.08
N PRO A 112 -1.92 -1.67 -10.30
CA PRO A 112 -1.32 -2.68 -9.43
C PRO A 112 -1.23 -2.22 -7.98
N TYR A 113 -1.65 -3.07 -7.05
CA TYR A 113 -1.52 -2.82 -5.61
C TYR A 113 -1.42 -4.12 -4.81
N VAL A 114 -0.98 -3.99 -3.57
CA VAL A 114 -0.82 -5.11 -2.63
C VAL A 114 -1.93 -5.10 -1.58
N ILE A 115 -2.52 -6.26 -1.32
CA ILE A 115 -3.30 -6.54 -0.13
C ILE A 115 -2.52 -7.52 0.74
N ALA A 116 -2.11 -7.10 1.93
CA ALA A 116 -1.59 -7.99 2.95
C ALA A 116 -2.77 -8.64 3.69
N ILE A 117 -2.77 -9.96 3.82
CA ILE A 117 -3.82 -10.71 4.54
C ILE A 117 -3.26 -11.21 5.86
N GLY A 118 -3.91 -10.84 6.96
CA GLY A 118 -3.56 -11.26 8.31
C GLY A 118 -3.74 -10.13 9.32
N THR A 119 -2.87 -10.10 10.33
CA THR A 119 -2.80 -9.04 11.33
C THR A 119 -1.50 -8.26 11.18
N LEU A 120 -1.37 -7.14 11.90
CA LEU A 120 -0.13 -6.36 11.91
C LEU A 120 1.06 -7.18 12.43
N GLU A 121 0.81 -8.02 13.43
CA GLU A 121 1.81 -8.89 14.06
C GLU A 121 2.14 -10.11 13.18
N ASN A 122 1.20 -10.53 12.34
CA ASN A 122 1.33 -11.73 11.52
C ASN A 122 0.62 -11.56 10.18
N VAL A 123 1.38 -11.11 9.18
CA VAL A 123 0.93 -11.11 7.78
C VAL A 123 1.13 -12.52 7.21
N SER A 124 0.03 -13.23 6.97
CA SER A 124 0.06 -14.62 6.50
C SER A 124 0.55 -14.75 5.06
N TYR A 125 0.06 -13.87 4.18
CA TYR A 125 0.49 -13.77 2.77
C TYR A 125 -0.03 -12.46 2.17
N CYS A 126 0.40 -12.16 0.95
CA CYS A 126 -0.03 -10.99 0.20
C CYS A 126 -0.71 -11.38 -1.11
N LEU A 127 -1.60 -10.52 -1.59
CA LEU A 127 -2.21 -10.58 -2.92
C LEU A 127 -1.77 -9.36 -3.72
N VAL A 128 -1.17 -9.57 -4.87
CA VAL A 128 -0.91 -8.52 -5.86
C VAL A 128 -2.08 -8.49 -6.82
N ASN A 129 -2.81 -7.38 -6.83
CA ASN A 129 -4.03 -7.22 -7.61
C ASN A 129 -3.79 -6.23 -8.74
N TYR A 130 -4.19 -6.59 -9.95
CA TYR A 130 -4.14 -5.74 -11.14
C TYR A 130 -5.26 -6.12 -12.10
N LEU A 131 -6.08 -5.15 -12.51
CA LEU A 131 -7.32 -5.41 -13.28
C LEU A 131 -8.16 -6.51 -12.62
N ASP A 132 -8.38 -7.64 -13.28
CA ASP A 132 -9.13 -8.79 -12.77
C ASP A 132 -8.24 -9.95 -12.29
N ILE A 133 -6.93 -9.72 -12.18
CA ILE A 133 -5.93 -10.73 -11.82
C ILE A 133 -5.50 -10.50 -10.37
N SER A 134 -5.45 -11.58 -9.60
CA SER A 134 -4.87 -11.61 -8.26
C SER A 134 -3.79 -12.69 -8.17
N VAL A 135 -2.58 -12.29 -7.81
CA VAL A 135 -1.42 -13.18 -7.67
C VAL A 135 -1.02 -13.27 -6.21
N LYS A 136 -0.94 -14.48 -5.69
CA LYS A 136 -0.51 -14.74 -4.31
C LYS A 136 1.01 -14.62 -4.18
N SER A 137 1.46 -13.91 -3.16
CA SER A 137 2.86 -13.74 -2.77
C SER A 137 3.04 -14.15 -1.31
N SER A 138 4.16 -14.79 -0.99
CA SER A 138 4.46 -15.28 0.35
C SER A 138 4.77 -14.16 1.34
N ASN A 139 5.35 -13.05 0.85
CA ASN A 139 5.70 -11.90 1.67
C ASN A 139 5.44 -10.57 0.93
N ILE A 140 5.40 -9.50 1.73
CA ILE A 140 5.04 -8.15 1.26
C ILE A 140 6.11 -7.52 0.37
N ILE A 141 7.38 -7.83 0.59
CA ILE A 141 8.49 -7.28 -0.19
C ILE A 141 8.43 -7.82 -1.62
N GLU A 142 8.22 -9.13 -1.78
CA GLU A 142 8.00 -9.76 -3.08
C GLU A 142 6.75 -9.24 -3.77
N ALA A 143 5.66 -9.04 -3.01
CA ALA A 143 4.43 -8.49 -3.56
C ALA A 143 4.64 -7.08 -4.11
N VAL A 144 5.36 -6.24 -3.38
CA VAL A 144 5.72 -4.87 -3.80
C VAL A 144 6.67 -4.89 -5.01
N ASP A 145 7.69 -5.77 -5.02
CA ASP A 145 8.57 -5.97 -6.19
C ASP A 145 7.77 -6.34 -7.43
N PHE A 146 6.79 -7.24 -7.28
CA PHE A 146 5.92 -7.68 -8.36
C PHE A 146 5.01 -6.55 -8.86
N CYS A 147 4.41 -5.76 -7.96
CA CYS A 147 3.67 -4.55 -8.34
C CYS A 147 4.53 -3.59 -9.17
N PHE A 148 5.76 -3.29 -8.74
CA PHE A 148 6.64 -2.40 -9.49
C PHE A 148 7.01 -2.95 -10.87
N LYS A 149 7.22 -4.26 -10.99
CA LYS A 149 7.43 -4.89 -12.31
C LYS A 149 6.23 -4.69 -13.22
N ILE A 150 5.01 -4.83 -12.70
CA ILE A 150 3.80 -4.58 -13.53
C ILE A 150 3.71 -3.10 -13.94
N PHE A 151 4.16 -2.16 -13.11
CA PHE A 151 4.16 -0.73 -13.44
C PHE A 151 5.18 -0.32 -14.51
N PHE A 152 6.31 -1.03 -14.61
CA PHE A 152 7.47 -0.63 -15.42
C PHE A 152 7.79 -1.59 -16.58
N VAL A 153 6.93 -2.59 -16.82
CA VAL A 153 6.90 -3.37 -18.07
C VAL A 153 6.03 -2.63 -19.08
#